data_AF-A0A820CU30-F1
#
_entry.id   AF-A0A820CU30-F1
#
_cell.length_a   1.000
_cell.length_b   1.000
_cell.length_c   1.000
_cell.angle_alpha   90.00
_cell.angle_beta   90.00
_cell.angle_gamma   90.00
#
_symmetry.space_group_name_H-M   'P 1'
#
loop_
_entity.id
_entity.type
_entity.pdbx_description
1 polymer ?
#
loop_
_entity_poly.entity_id
_entity_poly.type
_entity_poly.pdbx_seq_one_letter_code
_entity_poly.pdbx_strand_id
1 'polypeptide(L)'
;LSLFALSITTYIYSPNISIDSTNSSTIFHIQNKYAEVTWKYLNYRYGWYEAVKHFHNIVYWLMACTTSIIHAQTVSTHVDNVDSIVELTELTLILDDVEEIIETK
;
A
#
# COMPACT_ATOMS: atom_id res chain seq x y z
N LEU A 1 -15.00 -7.12 -17.50
CA LEU A 1 -14.97 -7.11 -16.02
C LEU A 1 -13.55 -7.10 -15.45
N SER A 2 -12.61 -7.88 -15.99
CA SER A 2 -11.24 -8.03 -15.48
C SER A 2 -10.35 -6.77 -15.56
N LEU A 3 -10.51 -5.91 -16.57
CA LEU A 3 -9.78 -4.64 -16.71
C LEU A 3 -10.17 -3.61 -15.63
N PHE A 4 -11.47 -3.52 -15.30
CA PHE A 4 -11.97 -2.63 -14.24
C PHE A 4 -11.53 -3.09 -12.85
N ALA A 5 -11.47 -4.41 -12.63
CA ALA A 5 -10.99 -4.96 -11.37
C ALA A 5 -9.51 -4.62 -11.13
N LEU A 6 -8.67 -4.72 -12.17
CA LEU A 6 -7.24 -4.37 -12.08
C LEU A 6 -7.05 -2.89 -11.70
N SER A 7 -7.82 -1.99 -12.32
CA SER A 7 -7.68 -0.55 -12.08
C SER A 7 -8.00 -0.20 -10.63
N ILE A 8 -9.12 -0.72 -10.09
CA ILE A 8 -9.55 -0.45 -8.71
C ILE A 8 -8.49 -0.90 -7.69
N THR A 9 -7.78 -2.01 -7.95
CA THR A 9 -6.78 -2.53 -7.02
C THR A 9 -5.37 -2.00 -7.20
N THR A 10 -5.01 -1.51 -8.39
CA THR A 10 -3.74 -0.77 -8.59
C THR A 10 -3.79 0.67 -8.06
N TYR A 11 -4.97 1.16 -7.67
CA TYR A 11 -5.14 2.47 -7.05
C TYR A 11 -4.86 2.48 -5.53
N ILE A 12 -4.62 1.32 -4.92
CA ILE A 12 -4.53 1.20 -3.46
C ILE A 12 -3.17 1.66 -2.89
N TYR A 13 -2.17 1.91 -3.73
CA TYR A 13 -0.84 2.30 -3.26
C TYR A 13 -0.45 3.71 -3.69
N SER A 14 -0.46 4.62 -2.71
CA SER A 14 0.38 5.81 -2.71
C SER A 14 0.81 6.16 -1.28
N PRO A 15 2.12 6.31 -0.99
CA PRO A 15 2.56 6.87 0.28
C PRO A 15 2.09 8.34 0.46
N ASN A 16 1.62 8.99 -0.60
CA ASN A 16 0.99 10.31 -0.58
C ASN A 16 -0.40 10.24 -1.26
N ILE A 17 -1.35 9.54 -0.62
CA ILE A 17 -2.76 9.47 -1.07
C ILE A 17 -3.32 10.86 -1.44
N SER A 18 -2.90 11.93 -0.76
CA SER A 18 -3.32 13.31 -1.08
C SER A 18 -2.86 13.77 -2.47
N ILE A 19 -1.62 13.46 -2.86
CA ILE A 19 -1.05 13.84 -4.17
C ILE A 19 -1.66 12.97 -5.28
N ASP A 20 -1.80 11.67 -5.04
CA ASP A 20 -2.32 10.74 -6.07
C ASP A 20 -3.84 10.84 -6.24
N SER A 21 -4.57 11.32 -5.22
CA SER A 21 -5.99 11.67 -5.37
C SER A 21 -6.22 12.80 -6.38
N THR A 22 -5.22 13.67 -6.59
CA THR A 22 -5.30 14.83 -7.49
C THR A 22 -5.24 14.41 -8.97
N ASN A 23 -4.55 13.30 -9.30
CA ASN A 23 -4.32 12.84 -10.68
C ASN A 23 -4.87 11.44 -10.95
N SER A 24 -5.82 10.99 -10.15
CA SER A 24 -6.36 9.63 -10.17
C SER A 24 -6.78 9.16 -11.57
N SER A 25 -7.51 10.00 -12.30
CA SER A 25 -7.95 9.75 -13.67
C SER A 25 -6.78 9.45 -14.63
N THR A 26 -5.70 10.22 -14.55
CA THR A 26 -4.50 10.04 -15.37
C THR A 26 -3.79 8.73 -15.04
N ILE A 27 -3.67 8.41 -13.75
CA ILE A 27 -3.07 7.16 -13.28
C ILE A 27 -3.88 5.96 -13.79
N PHE A 28 -5.22 5.99 -13.64
CA PHE A 28 -6.10 4.95 -14.18
C PHE A 28 -5.98 4.81 -15.70
N HIS A 29 -5.86 5.93 -16.42
CA HIS A 29 -5.70 5.90 -17.86
C HIS A 29 -4.40 5.19 -18.28
N ILE A 30 -3.28 5.51 -17.61
CA ILE A 30 -1.99 4.88 -17.85
C ILE A 30 -2.06 3.38 -17.53
N GLN A 31 -2.62 3.00 -16.38
CA GLN A 31 -2.77 1.59 -15.97
C GLN A 31 -3.59 0.79 -16.99
N ASN A 32 -4.69 1.36 -17.49
CA ASN A 32 -5.51 0.73 -18.51
C ASN A 32 -4.75 0.53 -19.83
N LYS A 33 -3.90 1.49 -20.22
CA LYS A 33 -3.06 1.33 -21.42
C LYS A 33 -2.05 0.20 -21.29
N TYR A 34 -1.41 0.07 -20.13
CA TYR A 34 -0.51 -1.06 -19.87
C TYR A 34 -1.25 -2.41 -19.86
N ALA A 35 -2.43 -2.46 -19.25
CA ALA A 35 -3.26 -3.66 -19.26
C ALA A 35 -3.69 -4.05 -20.68
N GLU A 36 -4.07 -3.08 -21.52
CA GLU A 36 -4.43 -3.28 -22.92
C GLU A 36 -3.26 -3.84 -23.74
N VAL A 37 -2.06 -3.25 -23.61
CA VAL A 37 -0.85 -3.72 -24.30
C VAL A 37 -0.47 -5.12 -23.87
N THR A 38 -0.50 -5.39 -22.56
CA THR A 38 -0.21 -6.71 -21.98
C THR A 38 -1.19 -7.75 -22.52
N TRP A 39 -2.48 -7.44 -22.54
CA TRP A 39 -3.51 -8.32 -23.09
C TRP A 39 -3.26 -8.64 -24.57
N LYS A 40 -3.00 -7.63 -25.40
CA LYS A 40 -2.71 -7.81 -26.84
C LYS A 40 -1.46 -8.67 -27.05
N TYR A 41 -0.40 -8.41 -26.28
CA TYR A 41 0.84 -9.19 -26.35
C TYR A 41 0.62 -10.65 -25.99
N LEU A 42 -0.10 -10.93 -24.89
CA LEU A 42 -0.35 -12.30 -24.47
C LEU A 42 -1.18 -13.07 -25.50
N ASN A 43 -2.21 -12.43 -26.08
CA ASN A 43 -3.01 -13.05 -27.15
C ASN A 43 -2.17 -13.33 -28.40
N TYR A 44 -1.33 -12.38 -28.80
CA TYR A 44 -0.43 -12.55 -29.95
C TYR A 44 0.58 -13.69 -29.72
N ARG A 45 1.15 -13.79 -28.52
CA ARG A 45 2.25 -14.73 -28.23
C ARG A 45 1.79 -16.15 -27.90
N TYR A 46 0.70 -16.29 -27.15
CA TYR A 46 0.30 -17.57 -26.54
C TYR A 46 -1.07 -18.09 -27.04
N GLY A 47 -1.81 -17.28 -27.80
CA GLY A 47 -3.19 -17.61 -28.15
C GLY A 47 -4.16 -17.43 -26.98
N TRP A 48 -5.45 -17.44 -27.29
CA TRP A 48 -6.49 -16.96 -26.36
C TRP A 48 -6.51 -17.68 -25.01
N TYR A 49 -6.49 -19.02 -25.02
CA TYR A 49 -6.65 -19.81 -23.79
C TYR A 49 -5.49 -19.61 -22.80
N GLU A 50 -4.26 -19.71 -23.27
CA GLU A 50 -3.08 -19.49 -22.43
C GLU A 50 -2.91 -18.01 -22.07
N ALA A 51 -3.29 -17.08 -22.95
CA ALA A 51 -3.31 -15.64 -22.63
C ALA A 51 -4.23 -15.32 -21.44
N VAL A 52 -5.40 -15.95 -21.36
CA VAL A 52 -6.32 -15.79 -20.22
C VAL A 52 -5.68 -16.27 -18.92
N LYS A 53 -5.03 -17.44 -18.92
CA LYS A 53 -4.34 -17.96 -17.73
C LYS A 53 -3.20 -17.05 -17.28
N HIS A 54 -2.34 -16.63 -18.21
CA HIS A 54 -1.24 -15.73 -17.90
C HIS A 54 -1.72 -14.39 -17.38
N PHE A 55 -2.74 -13.79 -18.02
CA PHE A 55 -3.30 -12.53 -17.58
C PHE A 55 -3.94 -12.65 -16.19
N HIS A 56 -4.67 -13.74 -15.92
CA HIS A 56 -5.23 -14.04 -14.61
C HIS A 56 -4.14 -14.16 -13.53
N ASN A 57 -3.07 -14.89 -13.82
CA ASN A 57 -1.95 -15.04 -12.88
C ASN A 57 -1.27 -13.71 -12.56
N ILE A 58 -1.10 -12.83 -13.56
CA ILE A 58 -0.55 -11.48 -13.36
C ILE A 58 -1.47 -10.67 -12.44
N VAL A 59 -2.78 -10.68 -12.69
CA VAL A 59 -3.76 -9.99 -11.83
C VAL A 59 -3.72 -10.52 -10.40
N TYR A 60 -3.71 -11.85 -10.23
CA TYR A 60 -3.65 -12.48 -8.91
C TYR A 60 -2.38 -12.09 -8.14
N TRP A 61 -1.22 -12.11 -8.82
CA TRP A 61 0.04 -11.67 -8.23
C TRP A 61 0.01 -10.20 -7.79
N LEU A 62 -0.53 -9.32 -8.63
CA LEU A 62 -0.67 -7.91 -8.29
C LEU A 62 -1.55 -7.71 -7.05
N MET A 63 -2.67 -8.44 -6.96
CA MET A 63 -3.53 -8.42 -5.77
C MET A 63 -2.78 -8.87 -4.51
N ALA A 64 -2.06 -9.99 -4.59
CA ALA A 64 -1.30 -10.52 -3.45
C ALA A 64 -0.20 -9.55 -3.00
N CYS A 65 0.50 -8.91 -3.94
CA CYS A 65 1.48 -7.87 -3.64
C CYS A 65 0.82 -6.68 -2.93
N THR A 66 -0.31 -6.18 -3.44
CA THR A 66 -1.05 -5.09 -2.82
C THR A 66 -1.46 -5.42 -1.39
N THR A 67 -2.02 -6.60 -1.14
CA THR A 67 -2.39 -7.04 0.22
C THR A 67 -1.17 -7.12 1.14
N SER A 68 -0.06 -7.66 0.64
CA SER A 68 1.17 -7.79 1.43
C SER A 68 1.76 -6.43 1.80
N ILE A 69 1.72 -5.46 0.88
CA ILE A 69 2.18 -4.08 1.12
C ILE A 69 1.30 -3.39 2.16
N ILE A 70 -0.03 -3.48 2.05
CA ILE A 70 -0.96 -2.90 3.04
C ILE A 70 -0.70 -3.48 4.43
N HIS A 71 -0.49 -4.79 4.51
CA HIS A 71 -0.20 -5.45 5.77
C HIS A 71 1.14 -4.96 6.36
N ALA A 72 2.20 -4.91 5.55
CA ALA A 72 3.50 -4.42 5.98
C ALA A 72 3.44 -2.97 6.50
N GLN A 73 2.65 -2.11 5.84
CA GLN A 73 2.43 -0.73 6.30
C GLN A 73 1.70 -0.67 7.64
N THR A 74 0.65 -1.48 7.81
CA THR A 74 -0.09 -1.54 9.07
C THR A 74 0.81 -1.95 10.23
N VAL A 75 1.67 -2.94 9.99
CA VAL A 75 2.69 -3.37 10.96
C VAL A 75 3.69 -2.25 11.24
N SER A 76 4.19 -1.56 10.22
CA SER A 76 5.10 -0.41 10.39
C SER A 76 4.46 0.69 11.24
N THR A 77 3.21 1.08 10.95
CA THR A 77 2.49 2.08 11.75
C THR A 77 2.31 1.64 13.20
N HIS A 78 2.10 0.34 13.46
CA HIS A 78 2.03 -0.18 14.82
C HIS A 78 3.38 -0.10 15.54
N VAL A 79 4.50 -0.36 14.86
CA VAL A 79 5.84 -0.19 15.43
C VAL A 79 6.10 1.27 15.79
N ASP A 80 5.84 2.19 14.86
CA ASP A 80 6.04 3.64 15.10
C ASP A 80 5.19 4.15 16.29
N ASN A 81 3.98 3.63 16.45
CA ASN A 81 3.12 3.95 17.59
C ASN A 81 3.67 3.40 18.91
N VAL A 82 4.24 2.19 18.92
CA VAL A 82 4.83 1.61 20.13
C VAL A 82 6.05 2.44 20.55
N ASP A 83 6.93 2.79 19.62
CA ASP A 83 8.10 3.61 19.90
C ASP A 83 7.69 4.98 20.46
N SER A 84 6.66 5.61 19.88
CA SER A 84 6.11 6.88 20.38
C SER A 84 5.56 6.77 21.81
N ILE A 85 4.91 5.64 22.16
CA ILE A 85 4.40 5.40 23.51
C ILE A 85 5.55 5.20 24.50
N VAL A 86 6.61 4.49 24.08
CA VAL A 86 7.81 4.30 24.91
C VAL A 86 8.46 5.64 25.21
N GLU A 87 8.71 6.47 24.19
CA GLU A 87 9.29 7.81 24.37
C GLU A 87 8.44 8.69 25.29
N LEU A 88 7.11 8.66 25.12
CA LEU A 88 6.21 9.42 25.99
C LEU A 88 6.28 8.94 27.44
N THR A 89 6.33 7.62 27.64
CA THR A 89 6.39 7.02 28.99
C THR A 89 7.71 7.33 29.68
N GLU A 90 8.83 7.26 28.96
CA GLU A 90 10.14 7.65 29.47
C GLU A 90 10.15 9.12 29.89
N LEU A 91 9.58 10.01 29.08
CA LEU A 91 9.47 11.43 29.42
C LEU A 91 8.60 11.67 30.66
N THR A 92 7.47 10.98 30.78
CA THR A 92 6.58 11.10 31.95
C THR A 92 7.28 10.65 33.23
N LEU A 93 7.99 9.52 33.21
CA LEU A 93 8.73 9.03 34.39
C LEU A 93 9.83 10.01 34.81
N ILE A 94 10.55 10.61 33.86
CA ILE A 94 11.56 11.63 34.17
C ILE A 94 10.92 12.86 34.82
N LEU A 95 9.74 13.28 34.34
CA LEU A 95 9.03 14.42 34.91
C LEU A 95 8.52 14.15 36.33
N ASP A 96 7.96 12.96 36.57
CA ASP A 96 7.51 12.52 37.89
C ASP A 96 8.67 12.50 38.90
N ASP A 97 9.83 11.95 38.50
CA ASP A 97 11.04 11.93 39.33
C ASP A 97 11.53 13.35 39.68
N VAL A 98 11.45 14.29 38.73
CA VAL A 98 11.82 15.69 38.96
C VAL A 98 10.85 16.40 39.91
N GLU A 99 9.54 16.12 39.79
CA GLU A 99 8.52 16.67 40.67
C GLU A 99 8.71 16.17 42.11
N GLU A 100 8.97 14.88 42.31
CA GLU A 100 9.27 14.30 43.63
C GLU A 100 10.51 14.93 44.28
N ILE A 101 11.56 15.21 43.50
CA ILE A 101 12.78 15.91 43.98
C ILE A 101 12.50 17.36 44.39
N ILE A 102 11.56 18.04 43.71
CA ILE A 102 11.18 19.41 44.03
C ILE A 102 10.32 19.44 45.30
N GLU A 103 9.40 18.50 45.48
CA GLU A 103 8.53 18.42 46.66
C GLU A 103 9.24 17.96 47.95
N THR A 104 10.33 17.19 47.82
CA THR A 104 11.12 16.70 48.96
C THR A 104 12.18 17.68 49.47
N LYS A 105 12.27 18.89 48.89
CA LYS A 105 13.23 19.95 49.24
C LYS A 105 12.57 21.12 49.97
#